data_AF-A0A529NV31-F1
#
_entry.id   AF-A0A529NV31-F1
#
_cell.length_a   1.000
_cell.length_b   1.000
_cell.length_c   1.000
_cell.angle_alpha   90.00
_cell.angle_beta   90.00
_cell.angle_gamma   90.00
#
_symmetry.space_group_name_H-M   'P 1'
#
loop_
_entity.id
_entity.type
_entity.pdbx_description
1 polymer ?
#
loop_
_entity_poly.entity_id
_entity_poly.type
_entity_poly.pdbx_seq_one_letter_code
_entity_poly.pdbx_strand_id
1 'polypeptide(L)'
;VPGIDPALVDRLPDNDEIFARSIAGKPVVLGYGISNEGNYHPQVKAGIAFTGESPVDAPPHIRAATPLRPQLEANAAGIGHISLNPGKSTAVVRTAPLFLTDGEQLYPGLALEAMRVAQGASTYLIAGAPEGQGIMTSVKIGDFVIPVTSAGELWLYVSPDRAERYVSAKDVLAPNGVSPQTRAAIEGNIVFVGTSSAGLQDIRVTALGENVPGVSLHAQMVEQVLSG
;
A
#
# COMPACT_ATOMS: atom_id res chain seq x y z
N VAL A 1 -21.06 10.95 23.22
CA VAL A 1 -21.57 12.21 22.62
C VAL A 1 -22.73 12.69 23.50
N PRO A 2 -22.74 13.94 24.00
CA PRO A 2 -23.87 14.45 24.79
C PRO A 2 -25.17 14.28 23.99
N GLY A 3 -26.15 13.58 24.55
CA GLY A 3 -27.45 13.36 23.90
C GLY A 3 -27.61 12.06 23.10
N ILE A 4 -26.60 11.18 23.04
CA ILE A 4 -26.79 9.81 22.51
C ILE A 4 -26.99 8.86 23.69
N ASP A 5 -28.14 8.18 23.72
CA ASP A 5 -28.43 7.09 24.67
C ASP A 5 -27.38 5.99 24.49
N PRO A 6 -26.57 5.66 25.53
CA PRO A 6 -25.58 4.58 25.46
C PRO A 6 -26.21 3.24 25.05
N ALA A 7 -27.46 2.98 25.42
CA ALA A 7 -28.17 1.76 25.04
C ALA A 7 -28.51 1.70 23.54
N LEU A 8 -28.43 2.82 22.82
CA LEU A 8 -28.56 2.86 21.35
C LEU A 8 -27.25 2.44 20.67
N VAL A 9 -26.10 2.80 21.26
CA VAL A 9 -24.77 2.45 20.74
C VAL A 9 -24.56 0.94 20.80
N ASP A 10 -24.95 0.30 21.90
CA ASP A 10 -24.87 -1.16 22.08
C ASP A 10 -25.78 -1.95 21.11
N ARG A 11 -26.73 -1.28 20.46
CA ARG A 11 -27.65 -1.87 19.47
C ARG A 11 -27.19 -1.66 18.04
N LEU A 12 -26.20 -0.81 17.80
CA LEU A 12 -25.64 -0.61 16.47
C LEU A 12 -24.59 -1.69 16.19
N PRO A 13 -24.54 -2.24 14.98
CA PRO A 13 -23.49 -3.19 14.64
C PRO A 13 -22.13 -2.49 14.65
N ASP A 14 -21.10 -3.22 15.11
CA ASP A 14 -19.73 -2.74 15.01
C ASP A 14 -19.27 -2.82 13.54
N ASN A 15 -19.10 -1.66 12.92
CA ASN A 15 -18.67 -1.57 11.52
C ASN A 15 -17.23 -2.07 11.32
N ASP A 16 -16.36 -1.97 12.32
CA ASP A 16 -15.02 -2.54 12.26
C ASP A 16 -15.10 -4.06 12.22
N GLU A 17 -16.00 -4.65 13.00
CA GLU A 17 -16.22 -6.09 13.04
C GLU A 17 -16.92 -6.60 11.76
N ILE A 18 -17.85 -5.83 11.20
CA ILE A 18 -18.43 -6.13 9.88
C ILE A 18 -17.33 -6.10 8.81
N PHE A 19 -16.48 -5.08 8.82
CA PHE A 19 -15.40 -4.95 7.84
C PHE A 19 -14.38 -6.08 8.00
N ALA A 20 -13.96 -6.40 9.23
CA ALA A 20 -13.05 -7.50 9.53
C ALA A 20 -13.60 -8.85 9.05
N ARG A 21 -14.88 -9.13 9.26
CA ARG A 21 -15.54 -10.34 8.74
C ARG A 21 -15.61 -10.33 7.21
N SER A 22 -15.82 -9.16 6.61
CA SER A 22 -15.97 -9.03 5.15
C SER A 22 -14.70 -9.28 4.37
N ILE A 23 -13.53 -9.03 4.97
CA ILE A 23 -12.21 -9.23 4.33
C ILE A 23 -11.61 -10.62 4.60
N ALA A 24 -12.13 -11.35 5.60
CA ALA A 24 -11.61 -12.66 5.98
C ALA A 24 -11.61 -13.63 4.79
N GLY A 25 -10.45 -14.26 4.54
CA GLY A 25 -10.26 -15.22 3.45
C GLY A 25 -10.26 -14.62 2.04
N LYS A 26 -10.27 -13.29 1.91
CA LYS A 26 -10.22 -12.58 0.62
C LYS A 26 -8.85 -11.95 0.41
N PRO A 27 -8.44 -11.71 -0.86
CA PRO A 27 -7.15 -11.08 -1.19
C PRO A 27 -7.17 -9.57 -0.91
N VAL A 28 -7.38 -9.18 0.36
CA VAL A 28 -7.42 -7.79 0.80
C VAL A 28 -6.12 -7.42 1.49
N VAL A 29 -5.53 -6.31 1.03
CA VAL A 29 -4.34 -5.71 1.63
C VAL A 29 -4.75 -4.44 2.36
N LEU A 30 -4.33 -4.30 3.61
CA LEU A 30 -4.55 -3.08 4.40
C LEU A 30 -3.35 -2.14 4.30
N GLY A 31 -3.66 -0.85 4.15
CA GLY A 31 -2.68 0.22 4.21
C GLY A 31 -2.45 0.69 5.65
N TYR A 32 -1.21 1.01 6.01
CA TYR A 32 -0.89 1.74 7.24
C TYR A 32 -0.01 2.96 6.95
N GLY A 33 -0.12 3.99 7.81
CA GLY A 33 0.72 5.18 7.78
C GLY A 33 1.86 5.11 8.79
N ILE A 34 2.93 5.87 8.53
CA ILE A 34 4.03 6.04 9.50
C ILE A 34 3.55 6.95 10.64
N SER A 35 3.93 6.61 11.87
CA SER A 35 3.72 7.41 13.06
C SER A 35 5.07 7.81 13.68
N ASN A 36 5.14 9.02 14.23
CA ASN A 36 6.29 9.46 15.04
C ASN A 36 6.11 9.16 16.54
N GLU A 37 4.93 8.66 16.92
CA GLU A 37 4.51 8.35 18.29
C GLU A 37 4.17 6.85 18.44
N GLY A 38 4.43 6.32 19.63
CA GLY A 38 4.20 4.91 19.94
C GLY A 38 5.34 3.98 19.51
N ASN A 39 5.06 2.67 19.51
CA ASN A 39 6.01 1.60 19.21
C ASN A 39 5.36 0.44 18.40
N TYR A 40 4.18 0.66 17.85
CA TYR A 40 3.46 -0.34 17.07
C TYR A 40 4.15 -0.53 15.71
N HIS A 41 4.41 -1.78 15.38
CA HIS A 41 4.86 -2.22 14.07
C HIS A 41 3.85 -3.25 13.53
N PRO A 42 3.41 -3.12 12.26
CA PRO A 42 2.43 -4.03 11.69
C PRO A 42 3.05 -5.40 11.41
N GLN A 43 2.23 -6.44 11.44
CA GLN A 43 2.67 -7.77 11.07
C GLN A 43 3.08 -7.85 9.60
N VAL A 44 4.28 -8.39 9.35
CA VAL A 44 4.70 -8.77 8.00
C VAL A 44 4.09 -10.12 7.65
N LYS A 45 3.23 -10.15 6.61
CA LYS A 45 2.45 -11.33 6.20
C LYS A 45 3.17 -12.27 5.23
N ALA A 46 4.40 -11.93 4.84
CA ALA A 46 5.17 -12.66 3.84
C ALA A 46 6.61 -12.93 4.28
N GLY A 47 7.23 -13.95 3.70
CA GLY A 47 8.66 -14.17 3.86
C GLY A 47 9.48 -13.07 3.17
N ILE A 48 10.66 -12.79 3.70
CA ILE A 48 11.64 -11.90 3.07
C ILE A 48 12.97 -12.64 3.06
N ALA A 49 13.56 -12.76 1.87
CA ALA A 49 14.88 -13.33 1.66
C ALA A 49 15.73 -12.32 0.89
N PHE A 50 17.05 -12.38 1.09
CA PHE A 50 17.98 -11.56 0.33
C PHE A 50 19.24 -12.33 -0.08
N THR A 51 19.91 -11.83 -1.12
CA THR A 51 21.21 -12.30 -1.60
C THR A 51 22.22 -11.17 -1.54
N GLY A 52 23.51 -11.47 -1.39
CA GLY A 52 24.55 -10.45 -1.23
C GLY A 52 24.68 -9.98 0.21
N GLU A 53 25.22 -8.77 0.42
CA GLU A 53 25.25 -8.13 1.74
C GLU A 53 23.85 -7.73 2.20
N SER A 54 23.68 -7.60 3.52
CA SER A 54 22.37 -7.27 4.11
C SER A 54 21.83 -5.94 3.57
N PRO A 55 20.61 -5.93 2.99
CA PRO A 55 19.98 -4.71 2.49
C PRO A 55 19.07 -4.05 3.54
N VAL A 56 18.99 -4.56 4.77
CA VAL A 56 18.00 -4.14 5.79
C VAL A 56 18.06 -2.63 6.09
N ASP A 57 19.24 -2.04 6.05
CA ASP A 57 19.45 -0.61 6.32
C ASP A 57 19.31 0.29 5.06
N ALA A 58 19.00 -0.29 3.90
CA ALA A 58 18.83 0.47 2.67
C ALA A 58 17.58 1.37 2.68
N PRO A 59 16.40 0.89 3.09
CA PRO A 59 15.18 1.68 2.97
C PRO A 59 15.03 2.73 4.08
N PRO A 60 14.09 3.67 3.93
CA PRO A 60 13.81 4.66 4.97
C PRO A 60 13.35 4.01 6.28
N HIS A 61 13.87 4.54 7.39
CA HIS A 61 13.52 4.03 8.71
C HIS A 61 12.12 4.44 9.17
N ILE A 62 11.44 3.55 9.87
CA ILE A 62 10.23 3.82 10.64
C ILE A 62 10.49 3.65 12.14
N ARG A 63 9.82 4.48 12.93
CA ARG A 63 9.79 4.37 14.39
C ARG A 63 8.55 3.63 14.88
N ALA A 64 7.42 3.93 14.25
CA ALA A 64 6.13 3.34 14.56
C ALA A 64 5.21 3.47 13.35
N ALA A 65 4.10 2.74 13.40
CA ALA A 65 2.99 2.83 12.46
C ALA A 65 1.71 3.24 13.18
N THR A 66 0.75 3.78 12.44
CA THR A 66 -0.62 3.93 12.93
C THR A 66 -1.21 2.53 13.18
N PRO A 67 -1.69 2.24 14.40
CA PRO A 67 -2.20 0.91 14.74
C PRO A 67 -3.39 0.48 13.88
N LEU A 68 -3.32 -0.74 13.36
CA LEU A 68 -4.48 -1.41 12.78
C LEU A 68 -5.31 -2.05 13.90
N ARG A 69 -6.63 -2.14 13.70
CA ARG A 69 -7.49 -2.89 14.63
C ARG A 69 -7.08 -4.37 14.57
N PRO A 70 -6.88 -5.06 15.71
CA PRO A 70 -6.36 -6.42 15.72
C PRO A 70 -7.12 -7.41 14.82
N GLN A 71 -8.45 -7.29 14.77
CA GLN A 71 -9.30 -8.15 13.93
C GLN A 71 -9.11 -7.89 12.43
N LEU A 72 -8.88 -6.64 12.03
CA LEU A 72 -8.57 -6.28 10.64
C LEU A 72 -7.19 -6.79 10.25
N GLU A 73 -6.19 -6.54 11.10
CA GLU A 73 -4.83 -7.03 10.90
C GLU A 73 -4.77 -8.56 10.81
N ALA A 74 -5.52 -9.28 11.64
CA ALA A 74 -5.58 -10.74 11.60
C ALA A 74 -6.22 -11.28 10.31
N ASN A 75 -7.27 -10.64 9.82
CA ASN A 75 -8.04 -11.13 8.67
C ASN A 75 -7.52 -10.66 7.30
N ALA A 76 -6.63 -9.67 7.27
CA ALA A 76 -6.03 -9.18 6.04
C ALA A 76 -5.05 -10.20 5.43
N ALA A 77 -5.15 -10.40 4.11
CA ALA A 77 -4.21 -11.24 3.37
C ALA A 77 -2.82 -10.59 3.23
N GLY A 78 -2.76 -9.26 3.36
CA GLY A 78 -1.52 -8.50 3.35
C GLY A 78 -1.63 -7.17 4.09
N ILE A 79 -0.48 -6.62 4.46
CA ILE A 79 -0.37 -5.31 5.10
C ILE A 79 0.81 -4.56 4.48
N GLY A 80 0.62 -3.32 4.05
CA GLY A 80 1.67 -2.53 3.44
C GLY A 80 1.60 -1.04 3.73
N HIS A 81 2.74 -0.36 3.73
CA HIS A 81 2.80 1.08 4.02
C HIS A 81 2.28 1.91 2.84
N ILE A 82 1.60 3.02 3.15
CA ILE A 82 1.12 3.96 2.12
C ILE A 82 2.10 5.10 1.82
N SER A 83 3.24 5.14 2.52
CA SER A 83 4.24 6.22 2.43
C SER A 83 4.94 6.26 1.08
N LEU A 84 4.74 7.35 0.35
CA LEU A 84 5.35 7.58 -0.96
C LEU A 84 6.64 8.39 -0.90
N ASN A 85 6.83 9.22 0.14
CA ASN A 85 7.98 10.12 0.25
C ASN A 85 8.42 10.35 1.71
N PRO A 86 8.70 9.28 2.49
CA PRO A 86 9.01 9.40 3.90
C PRO A 86 10.28 10.25 4.12
N GLY A 87 10.20 11.23 5.03
CA GLY A 87 11.34 12.04 5.43
C GLY A 87 11.85 13.06 4.39
N LYS A 88 11.25 13.15 3.19
CA LYS A 88 11.67 14.15 2.19
C LYS A 88 10.85 15.43 2.31
N SER A 89 11.50 16.56 2.11
CA SER A 89 10.90 17.90 2.20
C SER A 89 10.15 18.33 0.93
N THR A 90 10.33 17.63 -0.19
CA THR A 90 9.67 17.96 -1.45
C THR A 90 8.28 17.36 -1.53
N ALA A 91 7.30 18.17 -1.98
CA ALA A 91 5.95 17.68 -2.27
C ALA A 91 5.87 16.83 -3.54
N VAL A 92 6.91 16.88 -4.40
CA VAL A 92 6.94 16.18 -5.67
C VAL A 92 7.47 14.76 -5.50
N VAL A 93 6.63 13.77 -5.79
CA VAL A 93 7.00 12.36 -5.72
C VAL A 93 7.63 11.92 -7.04
N ARG A 94 8.89 11.48 -6.99
CA ARG A 94 9.66 10.95 -8.15
C ARG A 94 10.12 9.52 -7.94
N THR A 95 10.36 9.16 -6.69
CA THR A 95 10.67 7.81 -6.26
C THR A 95 9.75 7.44 -5.11
N ALA A 96 9.46 6.15 -4.96
CA ALA A 96 8.70 5.62 -3.84
C ALA A 96 9.43 4.41 -3.25
N PRO A 97 9.61 4.32 -1.92
CA PRO A 97 10.24 3.17 -1.30
C PRO A 97 9.36 1.92 -1.45
N LEU A 98 9.96 0.79 -1.80
CA LEU A 98 9.26 -0.49 -1.85
C LEU A 98 9.15 -1.16 -0.48
N PHE A 99 10.06 -0.79 0.43
CA PHE A 99 10.06 -1.22 1.82
C PHE A 99 10.33 -0.04 2.75
N LEU A 100 9.93 -0.19 4.01
CA LEU A 100 10.45 0.57 5.14
C LEU A 100 11.23 -0.38 6.06
N THR A 101 12.04 0.16 6.97
CA THR A 101 12.83 -0.66 7.91
C THR A 101 12.76 -0.11 9.33
N ASP A 102 12.82 -0.95 10.35
CA ASP A 102 13.10 -0.53 11.73
C ASP A 102 14.57 -0.80 12.13
N GLY A 103 15.38 -1.29 11.19
CA GLY A 103 16.76 -1.76 11.40
C GLY A 103 16.86 -3.26 11.68
N GLU A 104 15.74 -3.95 11.92
CA GLU A 104 15.69 -5.39 12.16
C GLU A 104 14.88 -6.11 11.06
N GLN A 105 13.75 -5.53 10.65
CA GLN A 105 12.83 -6.09 9.68
C GLN A 105 12.45 -5.08 8.60
N LEU A 106 12.16 -5.61 7.41
CA LEU A 106 11.62 -4.86 6.29
C LEU A 106 10.10 -4.97 6.24
N TYR A 107 9.44 -3.84 5.98
CA TYR A 107 7.99 -3.73 5.88
C TYR A 107 7.58 -3.33 4.45
N PRO A 108 6.80 -4.12 3.73
CA PRO A 108 6.50 -3.87 2.32
C PRO A 108 5.58 -2.66 2.11
N GLY A 109 5.71 -2.00 0.96
CA GLY A 109 4.79 -0.97 0.50
C GLY A 109 3.46 -1.55 0.03
N LEU A 110 2.39 -0.74 0.09
CA LEU A 110 1.03 -1.15 -0.29
C LEU A 110 0.97 -1.69 -1.73
N ALA A 111 1.61 -1.01 -2.69
CA ALA A 111 1.66 -1.47 -4.08
C ALA A 111 2.39 -2.82 -4.24
N LEU A 112 3.51 -2.99 -3.54
CA LEU A 112 4.29 -4.23 -3.57
C LEU A 112 3.51 -5.41 -2.96
N GLU A 113 2.86 -5.18 -1.82
CA GLU A 113 2.04 -6.17 -1.13
C GLU A 113 0.77 -6.53 -1.91
N ALA A 114 0.15 -5.57 -2.60
CA ALA A 114 -0.96 -5.84 -3.51
C ALA A 114 -0.53 -6.76 -4.66
N MET A 115 0.63 -6.52 -5.28
CA MET A 115 1.18 -7.41 -6.32
C MET A 115 1.52 -8.80 -5.78
N ARG A 116 2.03 -8.90 -4.55
CA ARG A 116 2.28 -10.21 -3.91
C ARG A 116 0.99 -11.00 -3.76
N VAL A 117 -0.02 -10.40 -3.14
CA VAL A 117 -1.31 -11.05 -2.85
C VAL A 117 -2.01 -11.44 -4.16
N ALA A 118 -2.00 -10.56 -5.15
CA ALA A 118 -2.60 -10.83 -6.46
C ALA A 118 -1.95 -12.04 -7.18
N GLN A 119 -0.64 -12.20 -7.04
CA GLN A 119 0.10 -13.33 -7.63
C GLN A 119 0.09 -14.60 -6.75
N GLY A 120 -0.47 -14.55 -5.55
CA GLY A 120 -0.36 -15.67 -4.59
C GLY A 120 1.08 -15.95 -4.13
N ALA A 121 1.97 -14.98 -4.24
CA ALA A 121 3.37 -15.14 -3.84
C ALA A 121 3.52 -15.15 -2.31
N SER A 122 4.47 -15.96 -1.81
CA SER A 122 4.73 -16.14 -0.38
C SER A 122 5.95 -15.37 0.13
N THR A 123 6.82 -14.90 -0.76
CA THR A 123 8.13 -14.34 -0.37
C THR A 123 8.59 -13.23 -1.31
N TYR A 124 9.24 -12.22 -0.73
CA TYR A 124 10.03 -11.22 -1.44
C TYR A 124 11.49 -11.64 -1.51
N LEU A 125 12.11 -11.54 -2.70
CA LEU A 125 13.55 -11.77 -2.85
C LEU A 125 14.24 -10.44 -3.18
N ILE A 126 15.16 -10.01 -2.32
CA ILE A 126 15.87 -8.74 -2.45
C ILE A 126 17.31 -9.02 -2.86
N ALA A 127 17.77 -8.39 -3.93
CA ALA A 127 19.16 -8.43 -4.33
C ALA A 127 19.92 -7.28 -3.67
N GLY A 128 20.74 -7.59 -2.67
CA GLY A 128 21.74 -6.68 -2.11
C GLY A 128 23.00 -6.61 -2.98
N ALA A 129 23.74 -5.52 -2.87
CA ALA A 129 25.04 -5.43 -3.51
C ALA A 129 26.05 -6.43 -2.90
N PRO A 130 26.95 -7.04 -3.68
CA PRO A 130 27.97 -7.93 -3.12
C PRO A 130 29.01 -7.23 -2.23
N GLU A 131 29.25 -5.95 -2.46
CA GLU A 131 30.31 -5.16 -1.79
C GLU A 131 29.75 -3.87 -1.17
N GLY A 132 28.73 -4.00 -0.31
CA GLY A 132 28.20 -2.87 0.45
C GLY A 132 26.90 -3.19 1.19
N GLN A 133 26.93 -3.04 2.52
CA GLN A 133 25.74 -3.14 3.36
C GLN A 133 24.78 -1.97 3.10
N GLY A 134 23.49 -2.21 3.27
CA GLY A 134 22.47 -1.18 3.09
C GLY A 134 22.32 -0.72 1.64
N ILE A 135 22.63 -1.57 0.66
CA ILE A 135 22.45 -1.28 -0.76
C ILE A 135 21.54 -2.33 -1.40
N MET A 136 20.39 -1.90 -1.90
CA MET A 136 19.51 -2.69 -2.76
C MET A 136 19.80 -2.43 -4.23
N THR A 137 19.57 -3.45 -5.07
CA THR A 137 19.69 -3.35 -6.52
C THR A 137 18.42 -3.75 -7.25
N SER A 138 17.72 -4.78 -6.74
CA SER A 138 16.40 -5.17 -7.24
C SER A 138 15.57 -5.87 -6.17
N VAL A 139 14.26 -5.87 -6.38
CA VAL A 139 13.28 -6.60 -5.59
C VAL A 139 12.48 -7.49 -6.52
N LYS A 140 12.46 -8.80 -6.27
CA LYS A 140 11.63 -9.77 -6.98
C LYS A 140 10.38 -10.10 -6.18
N ILE A 141 9.23 -10.07 -6.86
CA ILE A 141 7.94 -10.51 -6.33
C ILE A 141 7.13 -11.27 -7.38
N GLY A 142 6.88 -12.55 -7.11
CA GLY A 142 6.26 -13.44 -8.09
C GLY A 142 7.08 -13.47 -9.39
N ASP A 143 6.45 -13.08 -10.49
CA ASP A 143 7.04 -13.09 -11.82
C ASP A 143 7.84 -11.82 -12.16
N PHE A 144 7.74 -10.78 -11.32
CA PHE A 144 8.34 -9.47 -11.61
C PHE A 144 9.66 -9.26 -10.87
N VAL A 145 10.64 -8.70 -11.57
CA VAL A 145 11.90 -8.21 -11.00
C VAL A 145 11.93 -6.70 -11.18
N ILE A 146 11.89 -5.98 -10.06
CA ILE A 146 11.78 -4.52 -10.02
C ILE A 146 13.18 -3.96 -9.75
N PRO A 147 13.80 -3.22 -10.70
CA PRO A 147 15.03 -2.49 -10.42
C PRO A 147 14.76 -1.34 -9.45
N VAL A 148 15.65 -1.14 -8.49
CA VAL A 148 15.50 -0.11 -7.45
C VAL A 148 16.76 0.73 -7.31
N THR A 149 16.63 1.89 -6.67
CA THR A 149 17.79 2.66 -6.20
C THR A 149 18.54 1.92 -5.11
N SER A 150 19.73 2.40 -4.74
CA SER A 150 20.49 1.87 -3.60
C SER A 150 19.69 1.84 -2.30
N ALA A 151 18.73 2.76 -2.14
CA ALA A 151 17.84 2.86 -0.98
C ALA A 151 16.54 2.03 -1.12
N GLY A 152 16.43 1.16 -2.12
CA GLY A 152 15.24 0.33 -2.32
C GLY A 152 14.01 1.09 -2.84
N GLU A 153 14.22 2.21 -3.53
CA GLU A 153 13.13 2.99 -4.12
C GLU A 153 12.90 2.65 -5.59
N LEU A 154 11.63 2.60 -5.99
CA LEU A 154 11.20 2.55 -7.38
C LEU A 154 11.23 3.96 -7.97
N TRP A 155 11.85 4.13 -9.14
CA TRP A 155 11.66 5.33 -9.96
C TRP A 155 10.28 5.32 -10.59
N LEU A 156 9.51 6.39 -10.37
CA LEU A 156 8.14 6.51 -10.86
C LEU A 156 8.11 7.12 -12.26
N TYR A 157 7.62 6.35 -13.22
CA TYR A 157 7.24 6.81 -14.54
C TYR A 157 5.75 7.13 -14.52
N VAL A 158 5.44 8.27 -13.93
CA VAL A 158 4.06 8.77 -13.84
C VAL A 158 3.53 9.12 -15.23
N SER A 159 2.24 8.91 -15.44
CA SER A 159 1.52 9.35 -16.63
C SER A 159 0.38 10.28 -16.23
N PRO A 160 -0.16 11.08 -17.18
CA PRO A 160 -1.20 12.06 -16.87
C PRO A 160 -2.38 11.42 -16.14
N ASP A 161 -2.95 12.15 -15.18
CA ASP A 161 -4.17 11.71 -14.51
C ASP A 161 -5.32 11.59 -15.50
N ARG A 162 -6.03 10.46 -15.45
CA ARG A 162 -7.03 10.11 -16.46
C ARG A 162 -8.22 9.43 -15.81
N ALA A 163 -9.42 9.81 -16.24
CA ALA A 163 -10.66 9.39 -15.62
C ALA A 163 -10.86 7.87 -15.67
N GLU A 164 -10.29 7.21 -16.68
CA GLU A 164 -10.38 5.77 -16.93
C GLU A 164 -9.71 4.92 -15.83
N ARG A 165 -8.86 5.51 -14.98
CA ARG A 165 -8.29 4.81 -13.82
C ARG A 165 -9.25 4.66 -12.65
N TYR A 166 -10.34 5.43 -12.65
CA TYR A 166 -11.20 5.55 -11.49
C TYR A 166 -12.54 4.87 -11.71
N VAL A 167 -12.95 4.08 -10.72
CA VAL A 167 -14.29 3.52 -10.65
C VAL A 167 -15.05 4.27 -9.56
N SER A 168 -16.22 4.81 -9.92
CA SER A 168 -17.09 5.52 -8.99
C SER A 168 -17.62 4.58 -7.90
N ALA A 169 -17.39 4.94 -6.63
CA ALA A 169 -17.94 4.20 -5.49
C ALA A 169 -19.47 4.14 -5.52
N LYS A 170 -20.13 5.17 -6.06
CA LYS A 170 -21.59 5.19 -6.27
C LYS A 170 -22.03 4.07 -7.22
N ASP A 171 -21.25 3.80 -8.27
CA ASP A 171 -21.59 2.79 -9.27
C ASP A 171 -21.33 1.38 -8.74
N VAL A 172 -20.34 1.23 -7.85
CA VAL A 172 -20.09 -0.03 -7.12
C VAL A 172 -21.17 -0.32 -6.09
N LEU A 173 -21.68 0.72 -5.41
CA LEU A 173 -22.69 0.62 -4.36
C LEU A 173 -24.12 0.84 -4.88
N ALA A 174 -24.33 0.75 -6.19
CA ALA A 174 -25.62 1.04 -6.80
C ALA A 174 -26.70 0.07 -6.25
N PRO A 175 -27.89 0.59 -5.86
CA PRO A 175 -28.93 -0.23 -5.22
C PRO A 175 -29.50 -1.31 -6.14
N ASN A 176 -29.39 -1.11 -7.46
CA ASN A 176 -29.83 -2.06 -8.48
C ASN A 176 -28.73 -3.03 -8.91
N GLY A 177 -27.60 -3.06 -8.20
CA GLY A 177 -26.43 -3.87 -8.51
C GLY A 177 -25.41 -3.18 -9.43
N VAL A 178 -24.25 -3.80 -9.55
CA VAL A 178 -23.10 -3.29 -10.32
C VAL A 178 -23.34 -3.48 -11.82
N SER A 179 -23.18 -2.40 -12.60
CA SER A 179 -23.33 -2.45 -14.07
C SER A 179 -22.28 -3.38 -14.72
N PRO A 180 -22.53 -3.94 -15.92
CA PRO A 180 -21.54 -4.73 -16.64
C PRO A 180 -20.21 -4.00 -16.87
N GLN A 181 -20.27 -2.70 -17.12
CA GLN A 181 -19.10 -1.85 -17.33
C GLN A 181 -18.28 -1.69 -16.04
N THR A 182 -18.94 -1.39 -14.93
CA THR A 182 -18.31 -1.28 -13.61
C THR A 182 -17.71 -2.62 -13.18
N ARG A 183 -18.40 -3.74 -13.47
CA ARG A 183 -17.90 -5.09 -13.22
C ARG A 183 -16.63 -5.38 -14.01
N ALA A 184 -16.64 -5.11 -15.31
CA ALA A 184 -15.48 -5.32 -16.17
C ALA A 184 -14.26 -4.47 -15.76
N ALA A 185 -14.49 -3.29 -15.18
CA ALA A 185 -13.42 -2.46 -14.63
C ALA A 185 -12.79 -3.03 -13.34
N ILE A 186 -13.44 -3.96 -12.65
CA ILE A 186 -12.98 -4.53 -11.37
C ILE A 186 -12.47 -5.95 -11.54
N GLU A 187 -13.16 -6.79 -12.31
CA GLU A 187 -12.82 -8.20 -12.45
C GLU A 187 -11.44 -8.39 -13.09
N GLY A 188 -10.59 -9.17 -12.42
CA GLY A 188 -9.21 -9.43 -12.87
C GLY A 188 -8.20 -8.33 -12.56
N ASN A 189 -8.62 -7.21 -11.96
CA ASN A 189 -7.75 -6.07 -11.68
C ASN A 189 -7.33 -6.00 -10.20
N ILE A 190 -6.15 -5.42 -9.95
CA ILE A 190 -5.74 -4.98 -8.61
C ILE A 190 -6.39 -3.63 -8.34
N VAL A 191 -7.36 -3.61 -7.42
CA VAL A 191 -8.13 -2.40 -7.10
C VAL A 191 -7.60 -1.75 -5.84
N PHE A 192 -7.22 -0.47 -5.96
CA PHE A 192 -6.86 0.36 -4.81
C PHE A 192 -8.05 1.19 -4.37
N VAL A 193 -8.40 1.10 -3.09
CA VAL A 193 -9.45 1.91 -2.47
C VAL A 193 -8.80 3.02 -1.67
N GLY A 194 -9.06 4.27 -2.05
CA GLY A 194 -8.51 5.44 -1.38
C GLY A 194 -9.38 6.66 -1.59
N THR A 195 -9.01 7.76 -0.95
CA THR A 195 -9.82 8.98 -0.95
C THR A 195 -9.34 9.94 -2.03
N SER A 196 -10.23 10.42 -2.88
CA SER A 196 -9.95 11.46 -3.88
C SER A 196 -10.24 12.89 -3.38
N SER A 197 -10.73 13.03 -2.14
CA SER A 197 -11.07 14.34 -1.56
C SER A 197 -9.84 15.11 -1.10
N ALA A 198 -9.64 16.30 -1.65
CA ALA A 198 -8.54 17.20 -1.27
C ALA A 198 -8.50 17.55 0.22
N GLY A 199 -9.66 17.55 0.91
CA GLY A 199 -9.76 17.84 2.34
C GLY A 199 -9.14 16.80 3.27
N LEU A 200 -8.80 15.61 2.76
CA LEU A 200 -8.11 14.56 3.51
C LEU A 200 -6.59 14.60 3.36
N GLN A 201 -6.07 15.67 2.72
CA GLN A 201 -4.65 15.99 2.58
C GLN A 201 -3.78 14.88 1.95
N ASP A 202 -4.40 13.93 1.24
CA ASP A 202 -3.70 12.92 0.44
C ASP A 202 -3.54 13.34 -1.03
N ILE A 203 -3.30 14.63 -1.28
CA ILE A 203 -2.95 15.12 -2.61
C ILE A 203 -1.43 15.15 -2.73
N ARG A 204 -0.93 14.56 -3.82
CA ARG A 204 0.50 14.47 -4.15
C ARG A 204 0.76 15.19 -5.46
N VAL A 205 1.93 15.82 -5.55
CA VAL A 205 2.39 16.43 -6.80
C VAL A 205 3.24 15.39 -7.53
N THR A 206 2.88 15.06 -8.77
CA THR A 206 3.65 14.14 -9.61
C THR A 206 4.84 14.85 -10.26
N ALA A 207 5.76 14.08 -10.84
CA ALA A 207 6.85 14.64 -11.63
C ALA A 207 6.38 15.48 -12.84
N LEU A 208 5.13 15.31 -13.28
CA LEU A 208 4.48 16.11 -14.34
C LEU A 208 3.89 17.43 -13.81
N GLY A 209 3.94 17.68 -12.50
CA GLY A 209 3.35 18.87 -11.87
C GLY A 209 1.84 18.75 -11.61
N GLU A 210 1.26 17.57 -11.79
CA GLU A 210 -0.16 17.32 -11.57
C GLU A 210 -0.45 16.99 -10.10
N ASN A 211 -1.59 17.46 -9.60
CA ASN A 211 -2.09 17.11 -8.29
C ASN A 211 -2.98 15.86 -8.41
N VAL A 212 -2.55 14.76 -7.79
CA VAL A 212 -3.26 13.48 -7.85
C VAL A 212 -3.49 12.90 -6.45
N PRO A 213 -4.53 12.08 -6.24
CA PRO A 213 -4.69 11.33 -5.00
C PRO A 213 -3.49 10.41 -4.75
N GLY A 214 -3.01 10.28 -3.51
CA GLY A 214 -1.87 9.43 -3.17
C GLY A 214 -2.08 7.97 -3.56
N VAL A 215 -3.32 7.48 -3.45
CA VAL A 215 -3.71 6.14 -3.92
C VAL A 215 -3.45 5.92 -5.42
N SER A 216 -3.53 6.96 -6.26
CA SER A 216 -3.29 6.83 -7.70
C SER A 216 -1.82 6.56 -8.01
N LEU A 217 -0.90 7.02 -7.16
CA LEU A 217 0.53 6.71 -7.30
C LEU A 217 0.82 5.24 -6.99
N HIS A 218 0.14 4.64 -6.00
CA HIS A 218 0.22 3.19 -5.78
C HIS A 218 -0.30 2.39 -6.96
N ALA A 219 -1.42 2.82 -7.56
CA ALA A 219 -1.94 2.21 -8.79
C ALA A 219 -0.96 2.35 -9.96
N GLN A 220 -0.32 3.51 -10.12
CA GLN A 220 0.69 3.74 -11.17
C GLN A 220 1.97 2.93 -10.94
N MET A 221 2.39 2.72 -9.69
CA MET A 221 3.52 1.82 -9.38
C MET A 221 3.24 0.40 -9.87
N VAL A 222 2.03 -0.11 -9.62
CA VAL A 222 1.62 -1.43 -10.11
C VAL A 222 1.52 -1.43 -11.64
N GLU A 223 0.85 -0.44 -12.24
CA GLU A 223 0.73 -0.30 -13.69
C GLU A 223 2.10 -0.36 -14.37
N GLN A 224 3.05 0.44 -13.88
CA GLN A 224 4.42 0.49 -14.39
C GLN A 224 5.13 -0.86 -14.31
N VAL A 225 5.05 -1.56 -13.17
CA VAL A 225 5.70 -2.87 -13.00
C VAL A 225 5.07 -3.92 -13.92
N LEU A 226 3.75 -3.90 -14.07
CA LEU A 226 3.02 -4.85 -14.92
C LEU A 226 3.24 -4.60 -16.41
N SER A 227 3.47 -3.35 -16.83
CA SER A 227 3.64 -2.99 -18.24
C SER A 227 5.06 -3.14 -18.78
N GLY A 228 6.07 -3.10 -17.89
CA GLY A 228 7.50 -3.12 -18.26
C GLY A 228 8.07 -1.74 -18.55
#